data_AF-A0A533V7C8-F1
#
_entry.id   AF-A0A533V7C8-F1
#
_cell.length_a   1.000
_cell.length_b   1.000
_cell.length_c   1.000
_cell.angle_alpha   90.00
_cell.angle_beta   90.00
_cell.angle_gamma   90.00
#
_symmetry.space_group_name_H-M   'P 1'
#
loop_
_entity.id
_entity.type
_entity.pdbx_description
1 polymer ?
#
loop_
_entity_poly.entity_id
_entity_poly.type
_entity_poly.pdbx_seq_one_letter_code
_entity_poly.pdbx_strand_id
1 'polypeptide(L)'
;MDRFNYLTRNQNTTTPFGYYDSTQIPYYWDYASQFVLFDNFFSSAMTISAPNYQYILSAQMNPDPAFFNDPPWEIAVGMDNYTTIMNELDTNNISWKFYHGWFDPTRYFATLNNTQDTPNILPDGNLFTDIAGNNLPSVSFTTPSQSEHQPPQDIKLGEDSTVSILNAIMASSYWNSTAVFITWDDSGGWYDHVPPPQVDGFGYGFRVPLLIVSPYAKQGLVDHTLSDHTSLLKFIETLYSIPPLTQRDAQANNLMEAFNFSQSPRNPLSLPGIYVPNHYPLQLMSSLNPLNVGESVTTTTVSSSANPSPKFQQVTFTATVNSTTATGTVQFNDNSTTPLTVLGIGALSSGTATYSTPSLSSGSHSIVAKYLGDTNYQASTSGAIAQTVNQATTTTTVSSSPNPSTSGQLVTFTAGVNSTTATGTVTFYNGTQTLGTGTLSGGTA
;
A
#
# COMPACT_ATOMS: atom_id res chain seq x y z
N MET A 1 22.35 -14.72 18.23
CA MET A 1 20.92 -14.45 18.03
C MET A 1 20.78 -13.76 16.69
N ASP A 2 19.62 -13.92 16.06
CA ASP A 2 19.15 -13.21 14.86
C ASP A 2 19.62 -13.77 13.51
N ARG A 3 18.99 -14.88 13.11
CA ARG A 3 18.92 -15.35 11.71
C ARG A 3 17.60 -14.97 11.05
N PHE A 4 16.91 -13.94 11.57
CA PHE A 4 15.69 -13.44 10.96
C PHE A 4 16.04 -12.46 9.85
N ASN A 5 15.49 -12.69 8.67
CA ASN A 5 15.67 -11.76 7.56
C ASN A 5 14.67 -10.62 7.72
N TYR A 6 15.19 -9.40 7.83
CA TYR A 6 14.37 -8.21 7.72
C TYR A 6 13.84 -8.10 6.28
N LEU A 7 12.53 -8.08 6.11
CA LEU A 7 11.91 -8.15 4.79
C LEU A 7 11.74 -6.76 4.18
N THR A 8 12.37 -6.49 3.03
CA THR A 8 12.16 -5.21 2.34
C THR A 8 11.01 -5.27 1.32
N ARG A 9 10.47 -4.09 0.98
CA ARG A 9 9.24 -3.83 0.20
C ARG A 9 9.01 -4.65 -1.07
N ASN A 10 10.08 -5.18 -1.70
CA ASN A 10 10.02 -5.87 -2.98
C ASN A 10 10.70 -7.26 -2.95
N GLN A 11 10.99 -7.80 -1.77
CA GLN A 11 11.67 -9.10 -1.67
C GLN A 11 10.67 -10.25 -1.71
N ASN A 12 11.00 -11.25 -2.53
CA ASN A 12 10.31 -12.52 -2.61
C ASN A 12 10.82 -13.40 -1.44
N THR A 13 9.94 -13.87 -0.56
CA THR A 13 10.33 -14.48 0.72
C THR A 13 9.85 -15.92 0.82
N THR A 14 10.59 -16.84 0.22
CA THR A 14 10.49 -18.26 0.54
C THR A 14 11.08 -18.59 1.94
N THR A 15 11.20 -17.61 2.84
CA THR A 15 11.87 -17.74 4.12
C THR A 15 10.87 -17.62 5.27
N PRO A 16 10.53 -18.72 5.97
CA PRO A 16 9.61 -18.67 7.12
C PRO A 16 10.15 -17.85 8.30
N PHE A 17 11.45 -17.50 8.30
CA PHE A 17 12.12 -16.69 9.32
C PHE A 17 12.14 -15.18 8.99
N GLY A 18 11.15 -14.66 8.28
CA GLY A 18 11.00 -13.21 8.06
C GLY A 18 10.27 -12.52 9.22
N TYR A 19 10.38 -11.19 9.33
CA TYR A 19 9.52 -10.38 10.20
C TYR A 19 9.31 -8.97 9.62
N TYR A 20 8.24 -8.31 10.08
CA TYR A 20 7.95 -6.90 9.84
C TYR A 20 8.09 -6.10 11.13
N ASP A 21 8.52 -4.84 11.03
CA ASP A 21 8.66 -3.89 12.12
C ASP A 21 7.83 -2.62 11.88
N SER A 22 7.94 -1.67 12.81
CA SER A 22 7.21 -0.39 12.80
C SER A 22 7.40 0.45 11.55
N THR A 23 8.42 0.21 10.72
CA THR A 23 8.63 0.95 9.47
C THR A 23 7.82 0.36 8.30
N GLN A 24 7.40 -0.91 8.40
CA GLN A 24 6.57 -1.57 7.40
C GLN A 24 5.09 -1.67 7.79
N ILE A 25 4.78 -1.82 9.08
CA ILE A 25 3.40 -1.86 9.59
C ILE A 25 3.21 -0.84 10.73
N PRO A 26 3.45 0.46 10.48
CA PRO A 26 3.48 1.48 11.52
C PRO A 26 2.16 1.60 12.30
N TYR A 27 1.02 1.40 11.66
CA TYR A 27 -0.28 1.65 12.29
C TYR A 27 -0.66 0.54 13.27
N TYR A 28 -0.27 -0.71 13.00
CA TYR A 28 -0.39 -1.77 14.01
C TYR A 28 0.46 -1.51 15.24
N TRP A 29 1.66 -0.95 15.08
CA TRP A 29 2.51 -0.54 16.21
C TRP A 29 1.90 0.64 16.97
N ASP A 30 1.31 1.61 16.26
CA ASP A 30 0.59 2.72 16.88
C ASP A 30 -0.60 2.21 17.71
N TYR A 31 -1.42 1.31 17.17
CA TYR A 31 -2.52 0.70 17.92
C TYR A 31 -2.03 -0.09 19.12
N ALA A 32 -0.99 -0.92 18.98
CA ALA A 32 -0.41 -1.65 20.09
C ALA A 32 0.12 -0.72 21.20
N SER A 33 0.72 0.42 20.82
CA SER A 33 1.22 1.41 21.78
C SER A 33 0.12 2.14 22.55
N GLN A 34 -1.08 2.26 21.95
CA GLN A 34 -2.19 3.02 22.50
C GLN A 34 -3.29 2.17 23.13
N PHE A 35 -3.40 0.89 22.78
CA PHE A 35 -4.47 0.01 23.22
C PHE A 35 -3.89 -1.29 23.80
N VAL A 36 -4.54 -2.43 23.56
CA VAL A 36 -4.11 -3.71 24.13
C VAL A 36 -3.64 -4.63 23.01
N LEU A 37 -2.44 -5.19 23.19
CA LEU A 37 -1.86 -6.25 22.36
C LEU A 37 -1.78 -7.52 23.19
N PHE A 38 -2.26 -8.63 22.66
CA PHE A 38 -2.02 -9.95 23.25
C PHE A 38 -0.84 -10.60 22.55
N ASP A 39 0.18 -10.96 23.31
CA ASP A 39 1.36 -11.66 22.80
C ASP A 39 1.33 -13.18 23.08
N ASN A 40 0.31 -13.66 23.79
CA ASN A 40 0.12 -15.07 24.11
C ASN A 40 -1.21 -15.62 23.55
N PHE A 41 -1.55 -15.14 22.35
CA PHE A 41 -2.75 -15.52 21.61
C PHE A 41 -2.41 -16.48 20.47
N PHE A 42 -3.11 -17.62 20.38
CA PHE A 42 -2.84 -18.68 19.41
C PHE A 42 -3.99 -18.86 18.43
N SER A 43 -3.70 -19.33 17.21
CA SER A 43 -4.76 -19.90 16.39
C SER A 43 -5.32 -21.15 17.08
N SER A 44 -6.64 -21.36 17.02
CA SER A 44 -7.29 -22.43 17.78
C SER A 44 -6.85 -23.84 17.40
N ALA A 45 -6.34 -24.03 16.17
CA ALA A 45 -5.73 -25.28 15.73
C ALA A 45 -4.48 -25.08 14.84
N MET A 46 -3.61 -26.09 14.84
CA MET A 46 -2.42 -26.17 13.98
C MET A 46 -2.81 -26.58 12.55
N THR A 47 -3.45 -25.65 11.84
CA THR A 47 -4.01 -25.87 10.51
C THR A 47 -4.12 -24.54 9.75
N ILE A 48 -4.72 -24.57 8.57
CA ILE A 48 -4.96 -23.43 7.68
C ILE A 48 -6.18 -22.59 8.14
N SER A 49 -6.52 -21.58 7.34
CA SER A 49 -7.65 -20.67 7.53
C SER A 49 -8.98 -21.34 7.87
N ALA A 50 -9.44 -22.30 7.05
CA ALA A 50 -10.83 -22.76 7.09
C ALA A 50 -11.22 -23.39 8.45
N PRO A 51 -10.44 -24.30 9.05
CA PRO A 51 -10.81 -24.82 10.37
C PRO A 51 -10.66 -23.79 11.50
N ASN A 52 -9.75 -22.83 11.41
CA ASN A 52 -9.68 -21.75 12.40
C ASN A 52 -10.90 -20.81 12.33
N TYR A 53 -11.46 -20.53 11.13
CA TYR A 53 -12.75 -19.85 11.01
C TYR A 53 -13.90 -20.64 11.66
N GLN A 54 -13.88 -21.98 11.57
CA GLN A 54 -14.86 -22.81 12.25
C GLN A 54 -14.77 -22.66 13.78
N TYR A 55 -13.56 -22.60 14.34
CA TYR A 55 -13.36 -22.31 15.76
C TYR A 55 -13.85 -20.91 16.16
N ILE A 56 -13.57 -19.87 15.36
CA ILE A 56 -14.05 -18.50 15.59
C ILE A 56 -15.58 -18.45 15.69
N LEU A 57 -16.29 -19.30 14.97
CA LEU A 57 -17.76 -19.28 14.91
C LEU A 57 -18.47 -20.31 15.79
N SER A 58 -17.83 -21.44 16.09
CA SER A 58 -18.50 -22.59 16.72
C SER A 58 -17.71 -23.25 17.85
N ALA A 59 -16.56 -22.70 18.23
CA ALA A 59 -15.63 -23.22 19.24
C ALA A 59 -15.09 -24.64 18.98
N GLN A 60 -15.31 -25.16 17.78
CA GLN A 60 -14.85 -26.46 17.32
C GLN A 60 -14.67 -26.46 15.80
N MET A 61 -14.08 -27.51 15.28
CA MET A 61 -13.96 -27.74 13.84
C MET A 61 -14.44 -29.15 13.49
N ASN A 62 -14.75 -29.38 12.22
CA ASN A 62 -15.01 -30.74 11.75
C ASN A 62 -13.72 -31.58 11.84
N PRO A 63 -13.71 -32.72 12.57
CA PRO A 63 -12.51 -33.54 12.74
C PRO A 63 -12.17 -34.39 11.51
N ASP A 64 -13.00 -34.39 10.47
CA ASP A 64 -12.71 -35.11 9.23
C ASP A 64 -11.45 -34.53 8.55
N PRO A 65 -10.40 -35.36 8.30
CA PRO A 65 -9.16 -34.90 7.69
C PRO A 65 -9.30 -34.24 6.33
N ALA A 66 -10.42 -34.45 5.61
CA ALA A 66 -10.71 -33.73 4.38
C ALA A 66 -10.65 -32.21 4.59
N PHE A 67 -11.13 -31.73 5.73
CA PHE A 67 -11.24 -30.30 6.05
C PHE A 67 -9.91 -29.66 6.45
N PHE A 68 -8.83 -30.43 6.63
CA PHE A 68 -7.53 -29.89 7.08
C PHE A 68 -6.69 -29.28 5.95
N ASN A 69 -7.01 -29.60 4.70
CA ASN A 69 -6.28 -29.13 3.51
C ASN A 69 -7.17 -28.42 2.49
N ASP A 70 -8.48 -28.32 2.74
CA ASP A 70 -9.40 -27.71 1.78
C ASP A 70 -9.16 -26.20 1.71
N PRO A 71 -8.83 -25.65 0.52
CA PRO A 71 -8.81 -24.22 0.38
C PRO A 71 -10.21 -23.63 0.62
N PRO A 72 -10.35 -22.37 1.06
CA PRO A 72 -11.64 -21.73 1.40
C PRO A 72 -12.73 -21.76 0.31
N TRP A 73 -12.37 -22.15 -0.92
CA TRP A 73 -13.21 -22.20 -2.10
C TRP A 73 -13.56 -23.63 -2.58
N GLU A 74 -12.96 -24.68 -2.01
CA GLU A 74 -13.37 -26.07 -2.28
C GLU A 74 -14.35 -26.54 -1.20
N ILE A 75 -15.49 -27.06 -1.67
CA ILE A 75 -16.66 -27.36 -0.85
C ILE A 75 -16.39 -28.57 0.03
N ALA A 76 -16.61 -28.39 1.32
CA ALA A 76 -17.14 -29.44 2.16
C ALA A 76 -18.21 -28.85 3.07
N VAL A 77 -19.48 -29.01 2.68
CA VAL A 77 -20.60 -28.96 3.65
C VAL A 77 -20.27 -30.00 4.72
N GLY A 78 -20.28 -29.57 5.98
CA GLY A 78 -19.82 -30.44 7.06
C GLY A 78 -19.95 -29.87 8.46
N MET A 79 -20.38 -28.62 8.61
CA MET A 79 -20.65 -28.03 9.92
C MET A 79 -22.15 -27.91 10.23
N ASP A 80 -23.01 -28.62 9.50
CA ASP A 80 -24.48 -28.47 9.59
C ASP A 80 -25.08 -28.89 10.95
N ASN A 81 -24.38 -29.74 11.71
CA ASN A 81 -24.80 -30.18 13.04
C ASN A 81 -24.13 -29.39 14.18
N TYR A 82 -23.44 -28.29 13.86
CA TYR A 82 -22.64 -27.53 14.81
C TYR A 82 -23.33 -26.20 15.10
N THR A 83 -23.62 -25.95 16.38
CA THR A 83 -24.14 -24.66 16.84
C THR A 83 -23.06 -23.59 16.69
N THR A 84 -23.41 -22.48 16.07
CA THR A 84 -22.56 -21.29 15.98
C THR A 84 -22.97 -20.26 17.02
N ILE A 85 -22.08 -19.30 17.29
CA ILE A 85 -22.41 -18.14 18.12
C ILE A 85 -23.60 -17.36 17.57
N MET A 86 -23.76 -17.29 16.24
CA MET A 86 -24.91 -16.65 15.61
C MET A 86 -26.23 -17.30 16.03
N ASN A 87 -26.27 -18.63 16.11
CA ASN A 87 -27.48 -19.33 16.54
C ASN A 87 -27.84 -19.02 18.01
N GLU A 88 -26.85 -18.85 18.88
CA GLU A 88 -27.07 -18.39 20.26
C GLU A 88 -27.51 -16.91 20.29
N LEU A 89 -26.94 -16.05 19.45
CA LEU A 89 -27.34 -14.65 19.34
C LEU A 89 -28.80 -14.53 18.87
N ASP A 90 -29.23 -15.32 17.88
CA ASP A 90 -30.63 -15.38 17.44
C ASP A 90 -31.56 -15.86 18.55
N THR A 91 -31.19 -16.94 19.25
CA THR A 91 -31.95 -17.49 20.37
C THR A 91 -32.17 -16.47 21.49
N ASN A 92 -31.18 -15.58 21.68
CA ASN A 92 -31.19 -14.54 22.71
C ASN A 92 -31.62 -13.15 22.19
N ASN A 93 -32.10 -13.05 20.95
CA ASN A 93 -32.52 -11.80 20.30
C ASN A 93 -31.43 -10.70 20.28
N ILE A 94 -30.17 -11.10 20.12
CA ILE A 94 -29.04 -10.18 20.01
C ILE A 94 -28.76 -9.98 18.53
N SER A 95 -28.83 -8.73 18.07
CA SER A 95 -28.59 -8.42 16.66
C SER A 95 -27.15 -8.75 16.27
N TRP A 96 -26.98 -9.40 15.12
CA TRP A 96 -25.68 -9.73 14.57
C TRP A 96 -25.65 -9.56 13.05
N LYS A 97 -24.46 -9.31 12.50
CA LYS A 97 -24.19 -9.36 11.06
C LYS A 97 -22.79 -9.91 10.80
N PHE A 98 -22.65 -10.58 9.66
CA PHE A 98 -21.39 -11.07 9.15
C PHE A 98 -21.09 -10.42 7.79
N TYR A 99 -20.00 -9.66 7.73
CA TYR A 99 -19.55 -8.92 6.57
C TYR A 99 -18.42 -9.69 5.86
N HIS A 100 -18.79 -10.53 4.91
CA HIS A 100 -17.89 -11.51 4.30
C HIS A 100 -17.11 -10.96 3.09
N GLY A 101 -15.81 -11.21 3.08
CA GLY A 101 -14.94 -11.10 1.91
C GLY A 101 -14.51 -12.50 1.48
N TRP A 102 -13.30 -12.93 1.87
CA TRP A 102 -12.73 -14.24 1.49
C TRP A 102 -13.45 -15.45 2.10
N PHE A 103 -14.06 -15.28 3.28
CA PHE A 103 -14.73 -16.35 4.00
C PHE A 103 -16.22 -16.08 4.13
N ASP A 104 -17.03 -16.93 3.52
CA ASP A 104 -18.49 -16.93 3.61
C ASP A 104 -18.95 -18.07 4.53
N PRO A 105 -19.57 -17.76 5.69
CA PRO A 105 -19.94 -18.78 6.67
C PRO A 105 -21.03 -19.74 6.18
N THR A 106 -21.86 -19.32 5.21
CA THR A 106 -22.97 -20.15 4.68
C THR A 106 -22.48 -21.39 3.93
N ARG A 107 -21.22 -21.41 3.51
CA ARG A 107 -20.60 -22.54 2.81
C ARG A 107 -20.30 -23.71 3.73
N TYR A 108 -20.08 -23.44 5.01
CA TYR A 108 -19.71 -24.44 6.01
C TYR A 108 -20.90 -24.81 6.90
N PHE A 109 -21.67 -23.80 7.29
CA PHE A 109 -22.79 -23.91 8.21
C PHE A 109 -24.11 -23.72 7.47
N ALA A 110 -24.74 -24.81 7.01
CA ALA A 110 -26.05 -24.72 6.36
C ALA A 110 -27.13 -24.12 7.29
N THR A 111 -26.92 -24.18 8.60
CA THR A 111 -27.78 -23.53 9.60
C THR A 111 -27.88 -22.02 9.39
N LEU A 112 -26.88 -21.38 8.79
CA LEU A 112 -26.87 -19.94 8.48
C LEU A 112 -27.41 -19.63 7.08
N ASN A 113 -27.61 -20.64 6.23
CA ASN A 113 -28.16 -20.49 4.88
C ASN A 113 -29.69 -20.65 4.89
N ASN A 114 -30.35 -19.78 5.65
CA ASN A 114 -31.81 -19.79 5.79
C ASN A 114 -32.39 -18.37 5.61
N THR A 115 -33.70 -18.27 5.39
CA THR A 115 -34.38 -16.99 5.11
C THR A 115 -34.28 -15.97 6.24
N GLN A 116 -34.14 -16.42 7.50
CA GLN A 116 -33.98 -15.56 8.67
C GLN A 116 -32.58 -14.93 8.72
N ASP A 117 -31.54 -15.71 8.43
CA ASP A 117 -30.14 -15.30 8.69
C ASP A 117 -29.43 -14.76 7.45
N THR A 118 -29.89 -15.13 6.26
CA THR A 118 -29.33 -14.63 4.98
C THR A 118 -29.28 -13.08 4.93
N PRO A 119 -30.27 -12.32 5.42
CA PRO A 119 -30.18 -10.86 5.49
C PRO A 119 -29.05 -10.31 6.41
N ASN A 120 -28.55 -11.11 7.35
CA ASN A 120 -27.46 -10.74 8.24
C ASN A 120 -26.07 -11.05 7.66
N ILE A 121 -26.01 -11.77 6.53
CA ILE A 121 -24.76 -12.17 5.87
C ILE A 121 -24.62 -11.34 4.60
N LEU A 122 -23.68 -10.39 4.63
CA LEU A 122 -23.54 -9.36 3.62
C LEU A 122 -22.10 -9.31 3.10
N PRO A 123 -21.86 -8.87 1.86
CA PRO A 123 -20.52 -8.54 1.41
C PRO A 123 -19.84 -7.53 2.33
N ASP A 124 -18.53 -7.66 2.51
CA ASP A 124 -17.73 -6.82 3.41
C ASP A 124 -17.89 -5.30 3.19
N GLY A 125 -18.06 -4.86 1.94
CA GLY A 125 -18.33 -3.46 1.60
C GLY A 125 -19.59 -2.86 2.27
N ASN A 126 -20.55 -3.69 2.69
CA ASN A 126 -21.75 -3.24 3.41
C ASN A 126 -21.44 -2.74 4.82
N LEU A 127 -20.29 -3.11 5.41
CA LEU A 127 -19.89 -2.66 6.76
C LEU A 127 -19.85 -1.13 6.85
N PHE A 128 -19.22 -0.47 5.86
CA PHE A 128 -19.13 0.99 5.82
C PHE A 128 -20.50 1.66 5.65
N THR A 129 -21.40 1.01 4.89
CA THR A 129 -22.77 1.49 4.72
C THR A 129 -23.53 1.43 6.03
N ASP A 130 -23.37 0.36 6.81
CA ASP A 130 -24.03 0.20 8.10
C ASP A 130 -23.43 1.11 9.19
N ILE A 131 -22.11 1.35 9.17
CA ILE A 131 -21.47 2.35 10.04
C ILE A 131 -22.05 3.74 9.74
N ALA A 132 -22.04 4.16 8.47
CA ALA A 132 -22.51 5.48 8.06
C ALA A 132 -24.02 5.66 8.27
N GLY A 133 -24.80 4.59 8.09
CA GLY A 133 -26.25 4.56 8.26
C GLY A 133 -26.70 4.40 9.72
N ASN A 134 -25.79 4.28 10.68
CA ASN A 134 -26.10 3.94 12.06
C ASN A 134 -26.96 2.66 12.18
N ASN A 135 -26.54 1.60 11.48
CA ASN A 135 -27.18 0.29 11.41
C ASN A 135 -26.24 -0.88 11.78
N LEU A 136 -25.16 -0.63 12.53
CA LEU A 136 -24.33 -1.70 13.06
C LEU A 136 -25.10 -2.49 14.12
N PRO A 137 -25.03 -3.82 14.08
CA PRO A 137 -25.63 -4.70 15.08
C PRO A 137 -24.79 -4.73 16.37
N SER A 138 -25.32 -5.45 17.37
CA SER A 138 -24.64 -5.65 18.65
C SER A 138 -23.35 -6.45 18.51
N VAL A 139 -23.34 -7.46 17.62
CA VAL A 139 -22.17 -8.26 17.29
C VAL A 139 -21.91 -8.22 15.79
N SER A 140 -20.75 -7.73 15.37
CA SER A 140 -20.34 -7.67 13.96
C SER A 140 -19.08 -8.49 13.73
N PHE A 141 -19.11 -9.34 12.71
CA PHE A 141 -17.92 -10.05 12.21
C PHE A 141 -17.57 -9.51 10.82
N THR A 142 -16.30 -9.37 10.50
CA THR A 142 -15.87 -9.03 9.15
C THR A 142 -14.62 -9.80 8.75
N THR A 143 -14.60 -10.27 7.50
CA THR A 143 -13.44 -10.92 6.88
C THR A 143 -13.07 -10.12 5.62
N PRO A 144 -12.26 -9.05 5.73
CA PRO A 144 -12.05 -8.12 4.63
C PRO A 144 -11.51 -8.80 3.36
N SER A 145 -12.04 -8.42 2.20
CA SER A 145 -11.58 -8.88 0.87
C SER A 145 -10.17 -8.36 0.55
N GLN A 146 -9.76 -7.29 1.21
CA GLN A 146 -8.38 -6.84 1.20
C GLN A 146 -7.78 -7.04 2.59
N SER A 147 -6.85 -7.98 2.66
CA SER A 147 -6.21 -8.45 3.89
C SER A 147 -4.72 -8.67 3.68
N GLU A 148 -3.98 -8.80 4.78
CA GLU A 148 -2.59 -9.23 4.80
C GLU A 148 -2.48 -10.63 4.21
N HIS A 149 -1.60 -10.78 3.23
CA HIS A 149 -1.19 -12.10 2.78
C HIS A 149 0.31 -12.15 2.59
N GLN A 150 0.82 -13.38 2.61
CA GLN A 150 2.23 -13.65 2.33
C GLN A 150 2.67 -13.06 0.97
N PRO A 151 3.95 -12.68 0.82
CA PRO A 151 4.48 -12.22 -0.45
C PRO A 151 4.13 -13.15 -1.62
N PRO A 152 3.84 -12.60 -2.81
CA PRO A 152 4.18 -11.25 -3.27
C PRO A 152 3.16 -10.14 -2.91
N GLN A 153 2.14 -10.43 -2.09
CA GLN A 153 1.16 -9.42 -1.68
C GLN A 153 1.78 -8.39 -0.72
N ASP A 154 1.42 -7.12 -0.88
CA ASP A 154 1.89 -6.02 -0.02
C ASP A 154 1.08 -6.03 1.29
N ILE A 155 1.77 -6.32 2.39
CA ILE A 155 1.18 -6.39 3.74
C ILE A 155 0.46 -5.10 4.14
N LYS A 156 0.89 -3.94 3.61
CA LYS A 156 0.28 -2.64 3.91
C LYS A 156 -1.17 -2.54 3.44
N LEU A 157 -1.55 -3.30 2.42
CA LEU A 157 -2.92 -3.29 1.92
C LEU A 157 -3.92 -3.80 2.96
N GLY A 158 -3.53 -4.80 3.76
CA GLY A 158 -4.36 -5.25 4.88
C GLY A 158 -4.36 -4.24 6.03
N GLU A 159 -3.20 -3.63 6.32
CA GLU A 159 -3.09 -2.66 7.41
C GLU A 159 -3.95 -1.43 7.11
N ASP A 160 -3.88 -0.94 5.88
CA ASP A 160 -4.69 0.16 5.36
C ASP A 160 -6.20 -0.15 5.40
N SER A 161 -6.58 -1.38 5.04
CA SER A 161 -7.97 -1.87 5.15
C SER A 161 -8.45 -1.86 6.60
N THR A 162 -7.63 -2.38 7.53
CA THR A 162 -7.93 -2.39 8.97
C THR A 162 -8.05 -0.99 9.54
N VAL A 163 -7.12 -0.10 9.22
CA VAL A 163 -7.15 1.30 9.64
C VAL A 163 -8.39 2.01 9.13
N SER A 164 -8.84 1.69 7.90
CA SER A 164 -10.04 2.29 7.32
C SER A 164 -11.30 1.90 8.08
N ILE A 165 -11.43 0.63 8.47
CA ILE A 165 -12.54 0.15 9.30
C ILE A 165 -12.51 0.83 10.69
N LEU A 166 -11.35 0.86 11.34
CA LEU A 166 -11.20 1.49 12.65
C LEU A 166 -11.50 2.99 12.61
N ASN A 167 -11.00 3.70 11.61
CA ASN A 167 -11.29 5.11 11.40
C ASN A 167 -12.79 5.36 11.18
N ALA A 168 -13.47 4.51 10.41
CA ALA A 168 -14.91 4.62 10.21
C ALA A 168 -15.69 4.45 11.53
N ILE A 169 -15.32 3.47 12.35
CA ILE A 169 -15.92 3.27 13.68
C ILE A 169 -15.60 4.46 14.60
N MET A 170 -14.34 4.87 14.67
CA MET A 170 -13.86 5.97 15.51
C MET A 170 -14.48 7.33 15.17
N ALA A 171 -14.81 7.56 13.90
CA ALA A 171 -15.49 8.78 13.45
C ALA A 171 -17.03 8.73 13.61
N SER A 172 -17.59 7.54 13.86
CA SER A 172 -19.02 7.34 14.00
C SER A 172 -19.53 7.52 15.44
N SER A 173 -20.85 7.53 15.60
CA SER A 173 -21.53 7.45 16.90
C SER A 173 -21.17 6.19 17.71
N TYR A 174 -20.66 5.15 17.05
CA TYR A 174 -20.36 3.86 17.70
C TYR A 174 -19.11 3.86 18.54
N TRP A 175 -18.15 4.77 18.31
CA TRP A 175 -16.85 4.72 18.97
C TRP A 175 -16.95 4.52 20.49
N ASN A 176 -17.81 5.30 21.15
CA ASN A 176 -17.96 5.29 22.61
C ASN A 176 -18.57 4.00 23.20
N SER A 177 -19.02 3.08 22.35
CA SER A 177 -19.72 1.84 22.73
C SER A 177 -19.18 0.59 22.04
N THR A 178 -18.06 0.68 21.29
CA THR A 178 -17.54 -0.44 20.51
C THR A 178 -16.21 -0.96 21.07
N ALA A 179 -16.04 -2.27 21.04
CA ALA A 179 -14.75 -2.93 21.15
C ALA A 179 -14.47 -3.64 19.83
N VAL A 180 -13.33 -3.33 19.21
CA VAL A 180 -12.89 -3.97 17.97
C VAL A 180 -11.76 -4.93 18.28
N PHE A 181 -11.91 -6.18 17.87
CA PHE A 181 -10.92 -7.24 18.01
C PHE A 181 -10.33 -7.51 16.63
N ILE A 182 -9.01 -7.44 16.51
CA ILE A 182 -8.28 -7.61 15.25
C ILE A 182 -7.34 -8.80 15.45
N THR A 183 -7.53 -9.86 14.67
CA THR A 183 -6.71 -11.07 14.73
C THR A 183 -6.59 -11.68 13.35
N TRP A 184 -5.62 -12.58 13.20
CA TRP A 184 -5.43 -13.41 12.02
C TRP A 184 -6.01 -14.81 12.28
N ASP A 185 -6.43 -15.47 11.21
CA ASP A 185 -7.01 -16.82 11.20
C ASP A 185 -5.94 -17.90 11.36
N ASP A 186 -4.77 -17.72 10.75
CA ASP A 186 -3.61 -18.58 10.97
C ASP A 186 -2.28 -17.82 10.81
N SER A 187 -1.16 -18.53 10.99
CA SER A 187 0.19 -17.94 10.97
C SER A 187 0.75 -17.65 9.57
N GLY A 188 0.08 -18.07 8.51
CA GLY A 188 0.58 -18.02 7.14
C GLY A 188 1.85 -18.87 6.89
N GLY A 189 2.19 -19.78 7.82
CA GLY A 189 3.42 -20.56 7.77
C GLY A 189 4.68 -19.82 8.22
N TRP A 190 4.51 -18.65 8.88
CA TRP A 190 5.62 -17.88 9.42
C TRP A 190 6.13 -18.48 10.72
N TYR A 191 7.42 -18.29 10.97
CA TYR A 191 8.05 -18.75 12.19
C TYR A 191 7.52 -17.96 13.39
N ASP A 192 7.08 -18.69 14.41
CA ASP A 192 6.98 -18.20 15.78
C ASP A 192 7.87 -19.06 16.69
N HIS A 193 8.48 -18.43 17.69
CA HIS A 193 9.44 -19.11 18.56
C HIS A 193 8.78 -19.90 19.70
N VAL A 194 7.50 -19.65 20.00
CA VAL A 194 6.79 -20.29 21.11
C VAL A 194 6.11 -21.57 20.61
N PRO A 195 6.46 -22.75 21.16
CA PRO A 195 5.77 -23.97 20.83
C PRO A 195 4.28 -23.89 21.24
N PRO A 196 3.34 -24.21 20.34
CA PRO A 196 1.92 -24.20 20.68
C PRO A 196 1.54 -25.19 21.78
N PRO A 197 0.77 -24.77 22.80
CA PRO A 197 0.26 -25.66 23.82
C PRO A 197 -0.65 -26.76 23.25
N GLN A 198 -0.55 -27.97 23.82
CA GLN A 198 -1.45 -29.08 23.54
C GLN A 198 -2.61 -29.05 24.52
N VAL A 199 -3.79 -28.72 24.03
CA VAL A 199 -4.98 -28.41 24.83
C VAL A 199 -6.16 -29.34 24.55
N ASP A 200 -6.13 -30.04 23.42
CA ASP A 200 -7.06 -31.09 23.03
C ASP A 200 -6.36 -32.01 22.01
N GLY A 201 -7.13 -32.80 21.25
CA GLY A 201 -6.60 -33.71 20.23
C GLY A 201 -5.95 -33.02 19.02
N PHE A 202 -6.18 -31.72 18.84
CA PHE A 202 -5.61 -30.92 17.76
C PHE A 202 -4.52 -29.96 18.27
N GLY A 203 -4.64 -29.52 19.52
CA GLY A 203 -3.77 -28.52 20.12
C GLY A 203 -3.97 -27.14 19.50
N TYR A 204 -3.33 -26.12 20.08
CA TYR A 204 -3.28 -24.82 19.44
C TYR A 204 -2.36 -24.84 18.22
N GLY A 205 -2.60 -23.93 17.27
CA GLY A 205 -1.63 -23.61 16.22
C GLY A 205 -0.64 -22.55 16.67
N PHE A 206 0.10 -21.96 15.74
CA PHE A 206 1.08 -20.92 16.06
C PHE A 206 0.40 -19.66 16.62
N ARG A 207 1.19 -18.84 17.33
CA ARG A 207 0.71 -17.55 17.80
C ARG A 207 0.33 -16.66 16.62
N VAL A 208 -0.79 -15.96 16.78
CA VAL A 208 -1.25 -14.89 15.89
C VAL A 208 -1.53 -13.66 16.74
N PRO A 209 -1.27 -12.43 16.26
CA PRO A 209 -1.52 -11.26 17.07
C PRO A 209 -3.01 -11.08 17.34
N LEU A 210 -3.37 -10.63 18.54
CA LEU A 210 -4.69 -10.07 18.82
C LEU A 210 -4.51 -8.63 19.32
N LEU A 211 -5.12 -7.68 18.62
CA LEU A 211 -5.25 -6.29 19.07
C LEU A 211 -6.69 -6.04 19.51
N ILE A 212 -6.87 -5.37 20.65
CA ILE A 212 -8.16 -4.90 21.12
C ILE A 212 -8.15 -3.37 21.13
N VAL A 213 -9.00 -2.77 20.30
CA VAL A 213 -9.14 -1.32 20.14
C VAL A 213 -10.52 -0.88 20.64
N SER A 214 -10.53 -0.06 21.69
CA SER A 214 -11.78 0.43 22.30
C SER A 214 -11.51 1.68 23.15
N PRO A 215 -12.50 2.58 23.31
CA PRO A 215 -12.41 3.65 24.30
C PRO A 215 -12.23 3.14 25.74
N TYR A 216 -12.59 1.88 26.03
CA TYR A 216 -12.46 1.25 27.34
C TYR A 216 -11.25 0.32 27.46
N ALA A 217 -10.50 0.11 26.38
CA ALA A 217 -9.29 -0.72 26.41
C ALA A 217 -8.20 -0.03 27.25
N LYS A 218 -7.51 -0.83 28.07
CA LYS A 218 -6.35 -0.38 28.86
C LYS A 218 -5.28 0.16 27.90
N GLN A 219 -4.65 1.29 28.25
CA GLN A 219 -3.72 1.97 27.37
C GLN A 219 -2.34 1.31 27.37
N GLY A 220 -1.85 0.94 26.18
CA GLY A 220 -0.48 0.44 25.98
C GLY A 220 -0.17 -0.85 26.74
N LEU A 221 -1.19 -1.69 26.96
CA LEU A 221 -1.03 -2.94 27.69
C LEU A 221 -0.63 -4.05 26.72
N VAL A 222 0.44 -4.78 27.07
CA VAL A 222 0.71 -6.10 26.49
C VAL A 222 0.14 -7.15 27.46
N ASP A 223 -0.90 -7.86 27.03
CA ASP A 223 -1.54 -8.91 27.81
C ASP A 223 -0.92 -10.27 27.46
N HIS A 224 -0.56 -11.02 28.49
CA HIS A 224 0.16 -12.29 28.40
C HIS A 224 -0.75 -13.50 28.71
N THR A 225 -2.05 -13.27 28.88
CA THR A 225 -3.02 -14.33 29.16
C THR A 225 -3.07 -15.30 27.99
N LEU A 226 -2.98 -16.60 28.29
CA LEU A 226 -3.09 -17.65 27.28
C LEU A 226 -4.49 -17.61 26.66
N SER A 227 -4.57 -17.28 25.38
CA SER A 227 -5.84 -17.15 24.68
C SER A 227 -5.76 -17.71 23.26
N ASP A 228 -6.91 -17.92 22.66
CA ASP A 228 -7.07 -18.35 21.27
C ASP A 228 -8.37 -17.78 20.69
N HIS A 229 -8.74 -18.15 19.46
CA HIS A 229 -9.98 -17.65 18.85
C HIS A 229 -11.22 -17.91 19.69
N THR A 230 -11.29 -19.02 20.44
CA THR A 230 -12.43 -19.30 21.33
C THR A 230 -12.55 -18.32 22.50
N SER A 231 -11.49 -17.57 22.82
CA SER A 231 -11.54 -16.47 23.80
C SER A 231 -12.39 -15.28 23.29
N LEU A 232 -12.55 -15.12 21.96
CA LEU A 232 -13.47 -14.13 21.38
C LEU A 232 -14.92 -14.53 21.64
N LEU A 233 -15.25 -15.81 21.49
CA LEU A 233 -16.56 -16.36 21.83
C LEU A 233 -16.84 -16.19 23.32
N LYS A 234 -15.86 -16.53 24.17
CA LYS A 234 -15.95 -16.32 25.62
C LYS A 234 -16.27 -14.88 26.01
N PHE A 235 -15.70 -13.91 25.29
CA PHE A 235 -16.00 -12.50 25.49
C PHE A 235 -17.47 -12.18 25.16
N ILE A 236 -17.98 -12.63 24.00
CA ILE A 236 -19.38 -12.44 23.59
C ILE A 236 -20.33 -13.12 24.59
N GLU A 237 -20.04 -14.37 24.96
CA GLU A 237 -20.79 -15.15 25.95
C GLU A 237 -20.93 -14.40 27.27
N THR A 238 -19.81 -13.86 27.76
CA THR A 238 -19.80 -13.10 29.01
C THR A 238 -20.54 -11.78 28.87
N LEU A 239 -20.33 -11.05 27.77
CA LEU A 239 -20.93 -9.75 27.54
C LEU A 239 -22.46 -9.82 27.51
N TYR A 240 -23.00 -10.86 26.87
CA TYR A 240 -24.44 -11.05 26.70
C TYR A 240 -25.06 -12.08 27.65
N SER A 241 -24.27 -12.70 28.53
CA SER A 241 -24.72 -13.75 29.44
C SER A 241 -25.37 -14.95 28.72
N ILE A 242 -24.79 -15.37 27.59
CA ILE A 242 -25.24 -16.54 26.81
C ILE A 242 -24.33 -17.75 27.08
N PRO A 243 -24.81 -19.00 26.92
CA PRO A 243 -24.04 -20.19 27.25
C PRO A 243 -22.88 -20.43 26.27
N PRO A 244 -21.80 -21.13 26.71
CA PRO A 244 -20.74 -21.57 25.81
C PRO A 244 -21.25 -22.63 24.84
N LEU A 245 -20.68 -22.67 23.63
CA LEU A 245 -21.06 -23.60 22.57
C LEU A 245 -20.50 -25.01 22.84
N THR A 246 -19.33 -25.10 23.45
CA THR A 246 -18.62 -26.36 23.70
C THR A 246 -17.90 -26.35 25.06
N GLN A 247 -17.05 -27.36 25.34
CA GLN A 247 -16.12 -27.26 26.46
C GLN A 247 -14.92 -26.34 26.17
N ARG A 248 -14.62 -26.08 24.89
CA ARG A 248 -13.41 -25.38 24.45
C ARG A 248 -13.43 -23.90 24.82
N ASP A 249 -14.48 -23.21 24.39
CA ASP A 249 -14.84 -21.84 24.77
C ASP A 249 -15.26 -21.75 26.25
N ALA A 250 -15.94 -22.76 26.81
CA ALA A 250 -16.23 -22.78 28.24
C ALA A 250 -14.99 -22.66 29.12
N GLN A 251 -13.87 -23.29 28.72
CA GLN A 251 -12.57 -23.25 29.39
C GLN A 251 -11.64 -22.13 28.92
N ALA A 252 -11.99 -21.41 27.85
CA ALA A 252 -11.19 -20.32 27.33
C ALA A 252 -11.07 -19.18 28.34
N ASN A 253 -9.91 -18.52 28.35
CA ASN A 253 -9.72 -17.31 29.14
C ASN A 253 -10.53 -16.16 28.55
N ASN A 254 -11.07 -15.32 29.43
CA ASN A 254 -11.89 -14.20 29.02
C ASN A 254 -11.03 -12.98 28.68
N LEU A 255 -11.44 -12.20 27.68
CA LEU A 255 -10.77 -10.97 27.24
C LEU A 255 -11.24 -9.72 28.01
N MET A 256 -12.19 -9.86 28.94
CA MET A 256 -12.73 -8.75 29.74
C MET A 256 -11.65 -7.99 30.54
N GLU A 257 -10.57 -8.66 30.95
CA GLU A 257 -9.46 -8.03 31.68
C GLU A 257 -8.66 -7.03 30.82
N ALA A 258 -8.82 -7.04 29.49
CA ALA A 258 -8.23 -6.02 28.62
C ALA A 258 -8.86 -4.63 28.81
N PHE A 259 -10.01 -4.55 29.49
CA PHE A 259 -10.80 -3.34 29.60
C PHE A 259 -10.75 -2.74 31.01
N ASN A 260 -10.92 -1.43 31.07
CA ASN A 260 -11.23 -0.69 32.29
C ASN A 260 -12.56 0.03 32.11
N PHE A 261 -13.66 -0.64 32.42
CA PHE A 261 -15.00 -0.06 32.28
C PHE A 261 -15.33 1.06 33.29
N SER A 262 -14.45 1.29 34.28
CA SER A 262 -14.60 2.42 35.21
C SER A 262 -14.07 3.75 34.63
N GLN A 263 -13.31 3.70 33.53
CA GLN A 263 -12.78 4.89 32.89
C GLN A 263 -13.83 5.57 32.01
N SER A 264 -13.72 6.90 31.86
CA SER A 264 -14.47 7.61 30.83
C SER A 264 -14.00 7.17 29.43
N PRO A 265 -14.90 7.10 28.42
CA PRO A 265 -14.52 6.74 27.06
C PRO A 265 -13.33 7.56 26.58
N ARG A 266 -12.26 6.91 26.15
CA ARG A 266 -11.09 7.58 25.57
C ARG A 266 -11.44 8.18 24.21
N ASN A 267 -10.78 9.27 23.85
CA ASN A 267 -10.92 9.86 22.52
C ASN A 267 -10.45 8.89 21.41
N PRO A 268 -11.05 8.97 20.22
CA PRO A 268 -10.63 8.15 19.08
C PRO A 268 -9.18 8.45 18.67
N LEU A 269 -8.45 7.42 18.23
CA LEU A 269 -7.12 7.54 17.65
C LEU A 269 -7.24 7.52 16.12
N SER A 270 -7.47 8.68 15.52
CA SER A 270 -7.52 8.76 14.05
C SER A 270 -6.10 8.71 13.48
N LEU A 271 -5.81 7.62 12.77
CA LEU A 271 -4.54 7.44 12.04
C LEU A 271 -4.72 7.86 10.57
N PRO A 272 -3.66 8.37 9.91
CA PRO A 272 -3.76 8.97 8.57
C PRO A 272 -4.01 7.99 7.41
N GLY A 273 -4.32 6.71 7.67
CA GLY A 273 -4.28 5.61 6.67
C GLY A 273 -5.11 5.79 5.40
N ILE A 274 -4.89 4.92 4.40
CA ILE A 274 -5.76 4.84 3.20
C ILE A 274 -5.86 3.41 2.62
N TYR A 275 -7.05 2.80 2.70
CA TYR A 275 -7.65 2.12 1.53
C TYR A 275 -9.10 2.56 1.35
N VAL A 276 -9.50 2.81 0.09
CA VAL A 276 -10.87 3.11 -0.31
C VAL A 276 -11.40 1.93 -1.14
N PRO A 277 -12.20 1.02 -0.56
CA PRO A 277 -12.94 0.03 -1.32
C PRO A 277 -14.11 0.72 -2.05
N ASN A 278 -13.90 1.00 -3.34
CA ASN A 278 -14.89 1.40 -4.35
C ASN A 278 -15.51 2.82 -4.23
N HIS A 279 -15.65 3.46 -5.40
CA HIS A 279 -16.11 4.83 -5.63
C HIS A 279 -17.40 5.25 -4.89
N TYR A 280 -17.33 6.39 -4.19
CA TYR A 280 -18.40 7.38 -4.02
C TYR A 280 -17.80 8.78 -3.90
N PRO A 281 -18.46 9.84 -4.39
CA PRO A 281 -18.49 11.09 -3.67
C PRO A 281 -19.66 11.09 -2.67
N LEU A 282 -19.52 11.80 -1.56
CA LEU A 282 -20.52 12.79 -1.15
C LEU A 282 -19.81 14.01 -0.57
N GLN A 283 -19.78 15.10 -1.34
CA GLN A 283 -19.63 16.44 -0.77
C GLN A 283 -20.96 16.88 -0.15
N LEU A 284 -20.94 17.34 1.11
CA LEU A 284 -21.16 18.76 1.41
C LEU A 284 -20.61 19.10 2.82
N MET A 285 -19.79 20.15 2.90
CA MET A 285 -19.28 20.72 4.16
C MET A 285 -20.34 21.59 4.86
N SER A 286 -20.48 21.46 6.18
CA SER A 286 -20.67 22.63 7.06
C SER A 286 -20.33 22.34 8.54
N SER A 287 -19.50 23.21 9.12
CA SER A 287 -19.15 23.40 10.55
C SER A 287 -18.01 22.57 11.22
N LEU A 288 -16.77 23.03 10.94
CA LEU A 288 -15.56 23.18 11.78
C LEU A 288 -15.26 22.29 13.02
N ASN A 289 -14.23 21.44 12.82
CA ASN A 289 -13.01 21.05 13.59
C ASN A 289 -12.66 21.60 15.00
N PRO A 290 -11.84 20.85 15.81
CA PRO A 290 -10.38 20.62 15.58
C PRO A 290 -9.89 19.16 15.85
N LEU A 291 -8.79 18.56 15.35
CA LEU A 291 -7.68 18.84 14.42
C LEU A 291 -6.90 17.50 14.22
N ASN A 292 -6.66 17.05 12.99
CA ASN A 292 -5.42 16.37 12.55
C ASN A 292 -5.32 16.54 11.02
N VAL A 293 -4.31 17.28 10.55
CA VAL A 293 -4.17 17.73 9.16
C VAL A 293 -3.34 16.70 8.40
N GLY A 294 -3.98 15.93 7.53
CA GLY A 294 -3.26 15.19 6.49
C GLY A 294 -2.59 16.15 5.53
N GLU A 295 -1.44 15.76 4.97
CA GLU A 295 -0.74 16.54 3.95
C GLU A 295 -1.70 16.84 2.77
N SER A 296 -1.83 18.11 2.42
CA SER A 296 -2.64 18.59 1.31
C SER A 296 -2.10 18.03 -0.01
N VAL A 297 -2.97 17.46 -0.84
CA VAL A 297 -2.58 16.94 -2.15
C VAL A 297 -2.10 18.06 -3.04
N THR A 298 -0.99 17.85 -3.74
CA THR A 298 -0.51 18.75 -4.77
C THR A 298 -0.55 18.13 -6.16
N THR A 299 -0.56 18.99 -7.17
CA THR A 299 -0.32 18.66 -8.57
C THR A 299 0.89 19.44 -9.03
N THR A 300 1.76 18.79 -9.80
CA THR A 300 2.95 19.41 -10.38
C THR A 300 2.84 19.43 -11.88
N THR A 301 3.16 20.56 -12.51
CA THR A 301 3.39 20.66 -13.95
C THR A 301 4.83 21.05 -14.21
N VAL A 302 5.33 20.79 -15.41
CA VAL A 302 6.69 21.17 -15.83
C VAL A 302 6.66 21.83 -17.20
N SER A 303 7.47 22.87 -17.39
CA SER A 303 7.70 23.55 -18.66
C SER A 303 9.19 23.79 -18.88
N SER A 304 9.59 24.07 -20.12
CA SER A 304 10.96 24.43 -20.48
C SER A 304 11.02 25.82 -21.08
N SER A 305 12.14 26.52 -20.84
CA SER A 305 12.34 27.91 -21.30
C SER A 305 12.49 28.04 -22.82
N ALA A 306 12.89 26.97 -23.51
CA ALA A 306 13.04 26.92 -24.97
C ALA A 306 12.83 25.50 -25.47
N ASN A 307 11.88 25.29 -26.40
CA ASN A 307 11.63 23.99 -27.02
C ASN A 307 11.07 24.15 -28.45
N PRO A 308 11.79 23.69 -29.50
CA PRO A 308 13.15 23.14 -29.45
C PRO A 308 14.21 24.17 -29.01
N SER A 309 15.28 23.73 -28.34
CA SER A 309 16.44 24.56 -27.99
C SER A 309 17.62 24.32 -28.96
N PRO A 310 18.44 25.33 -29.32
CA PRO A 310 19.70 25.11 -30.02
C PRO A 310 20.70 24.30 -29.19
N LYS A 311 21.62 23.59 -29.87
CA LYS A 311 22.75 22.92 -29.23
C LYS A 311 23.55 23.91 -28.38
N PHE A 312 23.98 23.48 -27.19
CA PHE A 312 24.73 24.26 -26.20
C PHE A 312 23.96 25.41 -25.53
N GLN A 313 22.69 25.64 -25.87
CA GLN A 313 21.87 26.57 -25.10
C GLN A 313 21.49 25.93 -23.76
N GLN A 314 21.67 26.68 -22.68
CA GLN A 314 21.10 26.33 -21.39
C GLN A 314 19.56 26.32 -21.48
N VAL A 315 18.94 25.25 -20.98
CA VAL A 315 17.49 25.14 -20.86
C VAL A 315 17.14 25.22 -19.38
N THR A 316 16.21 26.09 -19.03
CA THR A 316 15.65 26.17 -17.68
C THR A 316 14.31 25.45 -17.65
N PHE A 317 14.21 24.44 -16.79
CA PHE A 317 12.96 23.77 -16.48
C PHE A 317 12.29 24.46 -15.29
N THR A 318 11.00 24.73 -15.43
CA THR A 318 10.19 25.34 -14.38
C THR A 318 9.10 24.36 -14.00
N ALA A 319 9.10 23.95 -12.74
CA ALA A 319 8.03 23.16 -12.15
C ALA A 319 7.08 24.08 -11.38
N THR A 320 5.78 23.92 -11.63
CA THR A 320 4.73 24.63 -10.90
C THR A 320 3.95 23.64 -10.06
N VAL A 321 3.95 23.84 -8.74
CA VAL A 321 3.12 23.12 -7.77
C VAL A 321 1.89 23.98 -7.50
N ASN A 322 0.70 23.39 -7.51
CA ASN A 322 -0.58 24.10 -7.28
C ASN A 322 -0.78 24.54 -5.80
N SER A 323 0.29 24.97 -5.13
CA SER A 323 0.29 25.49 -3.77
C SER A 323 1.42 26.50 -3.62
N THR A 324 1.09 27.74 -3.27
CA THR A 324 2.07 28.80 -3.03
C THR A 324 2.70 28.74 -1.64
N THR A 325 2.14 27.92 -0.75
CA THR A 325 2.57 27.71 0.63
C THR A 325 3.35 26.41 0.82
N ALA A 326 3.42 25.56 -0.21
CA ALA A 326 4.28 24.38 -0.21
C ALA A 326 5.76 24.78 -0.19
N THR A 327 6.54 24.04 0.60
CA THR A 327 7.98 24.21 0.83
C THR A 327 8.76 22.98 0.35
N GLY A 328 10.08 22.92 0.52
CA GLY A 328 10.87 21.75 0.12
C GLY A 328 11.47 21.87 -1.29
N THR A 329 11.58 20.75 -2.00
CA THR A 329 12.32 20.67 -3.27
C THR A 329 11.60 19.90 -4.36
N VAL A 330 11.95 20.22 -5.60
CA VAL A 330 11.50 19.52 -6.81
C VAL A 330 12.70 18.91 -7.52
N GLN A 331 12.64 17.60 -7.78
CA GLN A 331 13.64 16.87 -8.56
C GLN A 331 13.23 16.82 -10.04
N PHE A 332 14.14 17.21 -10.93
CA PHE A 332 13.95 17.16 -12.38
C PHE A 332 14.67 15.94 -12.95
N ASN A 333 13.96 15.14 -13.74
CA ASN A 333 14.48 13.90 -14.33
C ASN A 333 14.29 13.87 -15.84
N ASP A 334 15.18 13.17 -16.52
CA ASP A 334 15.02 12.73 -17.90
C ASP A 334 14.76 11.21 -17.94
N ASN A 335 13.56 10.86 -18.37
CA ASN A 335 13.07 9.48 -18.49
C ASN A 335 13.32 8.89 -19.89
N SER A 336 14.11 9.55 -20.75
CA SER A 336 14.49 9.01 -22.06
C SER A 336 15.39 7.76 -21.97
N THR A 337 15.92 7.46 -20.78
CA THR A 337 16.81 6.33 -20.49
C THR A 337 16.29 5.50 -19.31
N THR A 338 16.67 4.22 -19.27
CA THR A 338 16.35 3.30 -18.15
C THR A 338 17.67 2.75 -17.58
N PRO A 339 18.01 3.01 -16.30
CA PRO A 339 17.26 3.81 -15.33
C PRO A 339 17.20 5.29 -15.71
N LEU A 340 16.20 6.01 -15.18
CA LEU A 340 16.06 7.45 -15.42
C LEU A 340 17.31 8.23 -14.99
N THR A 341 17.56 9.36 -15.64
CA THR A 341 18.66 10.25 -15.29
C THR A 341 18.15 11.43 -14.47
N VAL A 342 18.67 11.60 -13.25
CA VAL A 342 18.39 12.79 -12.44
C VAL A 342 19.18 13.96 -13.00
N LEU A 343 18.49 14.99 -13.48
CA LEU A 343 19.14 16.18 -14.04
C LEU A 343 19.59 17.13 -12.94
N GLY A 344 18.75 17.35 -11.92
CA GLY A 344 19.04 18.24 -10.80
C GLY A 344 17.83 18.51 -9.91
N ILE A 345 18.03 19.41 -8.94
CA ILE A 345 17.03 19.75 -7.90
C ILE A 345 16.86 21.28 -7.87
N GLY A 346 15.61 21.73 -7.81
CA GLY A 346 15.25 23.12 -7.56
C GLY A 346 14.54 23.27 -6.21
N ALA A 347 14.84 24.34 -5.47
CA ALA A 347 14.08 24.69 -4.27
C ALA A 347 12.69 25.23 -4.65
N LEU A 348 11.66 24.81 -3.91
CA LEU A 348 10.30 25.29 -4.11
C LEU A 348 10.12 26.62 -3.37
N SER A 349 9.72 27.66 -4.11
CA SER A 349 9.39 28.97 -3.57
C SER A 349 8.14 29.50 -4.23
N SER A 350 7.12 29.81 -3.43
CA SER A 350 5.84 30.35 -3.92
C SER A 350 5.21 29.50 -5.03
N GLY A 351 5.24 28.17 -4.87
CA GLY A 351 4.68 27.21 -5.81
C GLY A 351 5.50 27.00 -7.08
N THR A 352 6.71 27.56 -7.18
CA THR A 352 7.58 27.39 -8.35
C THR A 352 8.96 26.90 -7.94
N ALA A 353 9.50 25.92 -8.66
CA ALA A 353 10.89 25.50 -8.56
C ALA A 353 11.52 25.50 -9.95
N THR A 354 12.80 25.89 -10.05
CA THR A 354 13.50 25.95 -11.34
C THR A 354 14.82 25.18 -11.29
N TYR A 355 15.19 24.60 -12.42
CA TYR A 355 16.50 23.99 -12.63
C TYR A 355 17.02 24.32 -14.03
N SER A 356 18.25 24.82 -14.12
CA SER A 356 18.90 25.16 -15.39
C SER A 356 19.99 24.15 -15.72
N THR A 357 19.92 23.54 -16.91
CA THR A 357 20.93 22.56 -17.35
C THR A 357 22.23 23.25 -17.78
N PRO A 358 23.40 22.61 -17.61
CA PRO A 358 24.65 23.09 -18.21
C PRO A 358 24.62 22.98 -19.75
N SER A 359 24.13 21.84 -20.26
CA SER A 359 23.71 21.61 -21.65
C SER A 359 23.05 20.23 -21.75
N LEU A 360 22.12 20.04 -22.69
CA LEU A 360 21.55 18.74 -23.03
C LEU A 360 22.15 18.25 -24.36
N SER A 361 22.26 16.92 -24.51
CA SER A 361 22.67 16.32 -25.78
C SER A 361 21.67 16.65 -26.90
N SER A 362 22.13 16.68 -28.15
CA SER A 362 21.21 16.81 -29.29
C SER A 362 20.29 15.59 -29.37
N GLY A 363 18.98 15.79 -29.50
CA GLY A 363 17.99 14.72 -29.47
C GLY A 363 16.71 15.12 -28.76
N SER A 364 15.84 14.12 -28.52
CA SER A 364 14.61 14.29 -27.76
C SER A 364 14.79 13.73 -26.36
N HIS A 365 14.38 14.50 -25.36
CA HIS A 365 14.45 14.18 -23.93
C HIS A 365 13.03 14.13 -23.33
N SER A 366 12.77 13.24 -22.38
CA SER A 366 11.46 13.08 -21.74
C SER A 366 11.51 13.60 -20.31
N ILE A 367 11.14 14.87 -20.11
CA ILE A 367 11.39 15.60 -18.88
C ILE A 367 10.19 15.52 -17.93
N VAL A 368 10.44 15.12 -16.69
CA VAL A 368 9.45 15.13 -15.59
C VAL A 368 9.98 15.91 -14.40
N ALA A 369 9.09 16.55 -13.64
CA ALA A 369 9.38 17.18 -12.36
C ALA A 369 8.63 16.46 -11.24
N LYS A 370 9.34 16.11 -10.17
CA LYS A 370 8.79 15.45 -8.99
C LYS A 370 8.97 16.35 -7.77
N TYR A 371 7.87 16.92 -7.28
CA TYR A 371 7.82 17.52 -5.95
C TYR A 371 7.91 16.40 -4.91
N LEU A 372 8.83 16.54 -3.95
CA LEU A 372 9.14 15.48 -2.98
C LEU A 372 8.22 15.49 -1.75
N GLY A 373 7.33 16.48 -1.65
CA GLY A 373 6.48 16.70 -0.48
C GLY A 373 7.18 17.54 0.59
N ASP A 374 6.38 17.98 1.56
CA ASP A 374 6.81 18.54 2.84
C ASP A 374 5.85 18.09 3.93
N THR A 375 6.03 18.56 5.17
CA THR A 375 5.20 18.18 6.32
C THR A 375 3.71 18.48 6.18
N ASN A 376 3.32 19.32 5.21
CA ASN A 376 1.95 19.79 5.00
C ASN A 376 1.40 19.45 3.61
N TYR A 377 2.22 18.98 2.66
CA TYR A 377 1.85 18.77 1.26
C TYR A 377 2.48 17.51 0.68
N GLN A 378 1.67 16.66 0.07
CA GLN A 378 2.11 15.37 -0.47
C GLN A 378 3.06 15.53 -1.66
N ALA A 379 3.91 14.53 -1.90
CA ALA A 379 4.71 14.46 -3.11
C ALA A 379 3.82 14.34 -4.37
N SER A 380 4.20 15.00 -5.46
CA SER A 380 3.49 14.90 -6.75
C SER A 380 4.45 14.90 -7.93
N THR A 381 4.09 14.20 -9.00
CA THR A 381 4.92 14.10 -10.22
C THR A 381 4.17 14.67 -11.42
N SER A 382 4.85 15.46 -12.24
CA SER A 382 4.27 16.01 -13.46
C SER A 382 4.10 14.96 -14.56
N GLY A 383 3.22 15.26 -15.52
CA GLY A 383 3.32 14.63 -16.84
C GLY A 383 4.67 14.92 -17.50
N ALA A 384 5.11 14.02 -18.37
CA ALA A 384 6.35 14.20 -19.11
C ALA A 384 6.17 15.20 -20.26
N ILE A 385 7.12 16.12 -20.43
CA ILE A 385 7.23 16.96 -21.62
C ILE A 385 8.38 16.47 -22.51
N ALA A 386 8.19 16.55 -23.82
CA ALA A 386 9.26 16.27 -24.77
C ALA A 386 10.11 17.54 -24.96
N GLN A 387 11.38 17.52 -24.55
CA GLN A 387 12.34 18.59 -24.83
C GLN A 387 13.22 18.20 -26.03
N THR A 388 13.16 18.97 -27.12
CA THR A 388 13.99 18.72 -28.31
C THR A 388 15.19 19.67 -28.35
N VAL A 389 16.40 19.13 -28.53
CA VAL A 389 17.63 19.90 -28.72
C VAL A 389 18.10 19.78 -30.18
N ASN A 390 18.04 20.88 -30.91
CA ASN A 390 18.46 20.96 -32.31
C ASN A 390 19.98 20.76 -32.45
N GLN A 391 20.41 20.26 -33.61
CA GLN A 391 21.83 20.21 -33.97
C GLN A 391 22.38 21.63 -34.22
N ALA A 392 23.69 21.81 -34.06
CA ALA A 392 24.34 23.06 -34.42
C ALA A 392 24.33 23.22 -35.95
N THR A 393 24.00 24.43 -36.45
CA THR A 393 24.07 24.72 -37.88
C THR A 393 25.52 24.90 -38.32
N THR A 394 25.86 24.34 -39.49
CA THR A 394 27.18 24.48 -40.11
C THR A 394 27.05 24.98 -41.55
N THR A 395 27.98 25.79 -42.00
CA THR A 395 28.21 26.13 -43.40
C THR A 395 29.53 25.52 -43.85
N THR A 396 29.53 24.99 -45.07
CA THR A 396 30.71 24.39 -45.69
C THR A 396 31.10 25.22 -46.90
N THR A 397 32.34 25.68 -46.93
CA THR A 397 32.96 26.31 -48.10
C THR A 397 33.94 25.33 -48.74
N VAL A 398 34.22 25.53 -50.03
CA VAL A 398 35.24 24.76 -50.74
C VAL A 398 36.13 25.72 -51.52
N SER A 399 37.44 25.48 -51.43
CA SER A 399 38.45 26.17 -52.24
C SER A 399 39.34 25.14 -52.92
N SER A 400 39.94 25.52 -54.04
CA SER A 400 40.93 24.72 -54.75
C SER A 400 42.22 25.49 -54.94
N SER A 401 43.35 24.80 -54.84
CA SER A 401 44.67 25.37 -55.13
C SER A 401 45.57 24.32 -55.82
N PRO A 402 46.27 24.69 -56.91
CA PRO A 402 46.17 25.96 -57.62
C PRO A 402 44.85 26.09 -58.39
N ASN A 403 44.32 27.30 -58.48
CA ASN A 403 43.16 27.63 -59.31
C ASN A 403 43.35 29.04 -59.94
N PRO A 404 43.55 29.15 -61.27
CA PRO A 404 43.48 28.08 -62.27
C PRO A 404 44.67 27.11 -62.21
N SER A 405 44.47 25.86 -62.66
CA SER A 405 45.50 24.81 -62.78
C SER A 405 45.80 24.47 -64.24
N THR A 406 47.00 23.98 -64.54
CA THR A 406 47.34 23.45 -65.87
C THR A 406 47.05 21.94 -65.98
N SER A 407 46.93 21.42 -67.21
CA SER A 407 46.64 20.00 -67.43
C SER A 407 47.73 19.10 -66.82
N GLY A 408 47.31 18.07 -66.07
CA GLY A 408 48.21 17.14 -65.37
C GLY A 408 48.75 17.66 -64.03
N GLN A 409 48.47 18.92 -63.65
CA GLN A 409 48.83 19.46 -62.35
C GLN A 409 47.92 18.91 -61.24
N LEU A 410 48.50 18.52 -60.11
CA LEU A 410 47.73 18.14 -58.93
C LEU A 410 47.01 19.36 -58.35
N VAL A 411 45.72 19.21 -58.06
CA VAL A 411 44.88 20.22 -57.42
C VAL A 411 44.44 19.69 -56.07
N THR A 412 44.67 20.49 -55.03
CA THR A 412 44.16 20.23 -53.69
C THR A 412 42.85 20.98 -53.52
N PHE A 413 41.79 20.24 -53.17
CA PHE A 413 40.54 20.82 -52.68
C PHE A 413 40.60 20.84 -51.15
N THR A 414 40.16 21.95 -50.57
CA THR A 414 40.08 22.12 -49.13
C THR A 414 38.68 22.58 -48.78
N ALA A 415 38.02 21.84 -47.89
CA ALA A 415 36.72 22.23 -47.37
C ALA A 415 36.88 22.90 -46.01
N GLY A 416 36.27 24.08 -45.85
CA GLY A 416 36.17 24.77 -44.57
C GLY A 416 34.77 24.60 -43.99
N VAL A 417 34.66 24.09 -42.78
CA VAL A 417 33.41 24.08 -42.01
C VAL A 417 33.53 25.13 -40.92
N ASN A 418 32.53 26.00 -40.78
CA ASN A 418 32.50 27.08 -39.79
C ASN A 418 32.30 26.60 -38.33
N SER A 419 32.87 25.45 -37.97
CA SER A 419 32.83 24.86 -36.64
C SER A 419 34.08 24.03 -36.42
N THR A 420 34.94 24.47 -35.50
CA THR A 420 36.20 23.77 -35.17
C THR A 420 35.98 22.49 -34.38
N THR A 421 34.80 22.33 -33.78
CA THR A 421 34.39 21.15 -33.01
C THR A 421 33.52 20.18 -33.82
N ALA A 422 33.15 20.53 -35.05
CA ALA A 422 32.41 19.61 -35.91
C ALA A 422 33.29 18.40 -36.25
N THR A 423 32.68 17.22 -36.22
CA THR A 423 33.32 15.94 -36.53
C THR A 423 32.61 15.30 -37.72
N GLY A 424 33.28 14.42 -38.45
CA GLY A 424 32.69 13.66 -39.56
C GLY A 424 33.55 13.71 -40.82
N THR A 425 32.95 13.38 -41.95
CA THR A 425 33.62 13.32 -43.25
C THR A 425 33.00 14.31 -44.24
N VAL A 426 33.83 15.04 -44.98
CA VAL A 426 33.41 15.86 -46.12
C VAL A 426 33.66 15.06 -47.39
N THR A 427 32.64 14.96 -48.26
CA THR A 427 32.76 14.35 -49.58
C THR A 427 32.83 15.44 -50.65
N PHE A 428 33.85 15.37 -51.51
CA PHE A 428 34.04 16.30 -52.62
C PHE A 428 33.41 15.72 -53.89
N TYR A 429 32.70 16.55 -54.65
CA TYR A 429 32.01 16.15 -55.87
C TYR A 429 32.37 17.07 -57.05
N ASN A 430 32.39 16.50 -58.25
CA ASN A 430 32.27 17.23 -59.50
C ASN A 430 30.90 16.92 -60.12
N GLY A 431 29.94 17.84 -59.98
CA GLY A 431 28.53 17.56 -60.29
C GLY A 431 28.01 16.43 -59.38
N THR A 432 27.68 15.28 -59.96
CA THR A 432 27.24 14.07 -59.23
C THR A 432 28.37 13.07 -58.96
N GLN A 433 29.55 13.26 -59.55
CA GLN A 433 30.67 12.33 -59.41
C GLN A 433 31.47 12.62 -58.13
N THR A 434 31.64 11.61 -57.27
CA THR A 434 32.52 11.72 -56.09
C THR A 434 33.98 11.78 -56.53
N LEU A 435 34.71 12.80 -56.06
CA LEU A 435 36.15 12.98 -56.26
C LEU A 435 36.98 12.36 -55.13
N GLY A 436 36.46 12.39 -53.89
CA GLY A 436 37.15 11.89 -52.72
C GLY A 436 36.47 12.30 -51.41
N THR A 437 37.04 11.88 -50.28
CA THR A 437 36.57 12.25 -48.94
C THR A 437 37.73 12.73 -48.07
N GLY A 438 37.45 13.67 -47.17
CA GLY A 438 38.37 14.16 -46.15
C GLY A 438 37.72 14.06 -44.78
N THR A 439 38.50 13.70 -43.75
CA THR A 439 38.00 13.72 -42.37
C THR A 439 38.16 15.11 -41.80
N LEU A 440 37.09 15.65 -41.22
CA LEU A 440 37.10 16.98 -40.64
C LEU A 440 37.97 17.02 -39.38
N SER A 441 38.95 17.92 -39.35
CA SER A 441 39.81 18.19 -38.20
C SER A 441 39.98 19.69 -38.02
N GLY A 442 39.62 20.21 -36.84
CA GLY A 442 39.72 21.65 -36.55
C GLY A 442 38.90 22.53 -37.50
N GLY A 443 37.82 22.01 -38.10
CA GLY A 443 36.98 22.72 -39.07
C GLY A 443 37.51 22.70 -40.51
N THR A 444 38.56 21.91 -40.82
CA THR A 444 39.08 21.74 -42.18
C THR A 444 39.14 20.26 -42.57
N ALA A 445 38.78 19.93 -43.81
CA ALA A 445 38.82 18.57 -44.36
C ALA A 445 39.53 18.51 -45.71
#